data_AF-A0A8T5PRH7-F1
#
_entry.id   AF-A0A8T5PRH7-F1
#
_cell.length_a   1.000
_cell.length_b   1.000
_cell.length_c   1.000
_cell.angle_alpha   90.00
_cell.angle_beta   90.00
_cell.angle_gamma   90.00
#
_symmetry.space_group_name_H-M   'P 1'
#
loop_
_entity.id
_entity.type
_entity.pdbx_description
1 polymer ?
#
loop_
_entity_poly.entity_id
_entity_poly.type
_entity_poly.pdbx_seq_one_letter_code
_entity_poly.pdbx_strand_id
1 'polypeptide(L)' 'MVWKIAPLHASFMLVAIVGFFLSAFLIRDLSWKFTLLLIFAVMFIAAFISMTKAPVITKETRRKK' A
#
# COMPACT_ATOMS: atom_id res chain seq x y z
N MET A 1 3.34 25.50 -9.28
CA MET A 1 3.78 24.45 -8.33
C MET A 1 3.66 23.10 -9.02
N VAL A 2 4.77 22.43 -9.32
CA VAL A 2 4.73 21.06 -9.86
C VAL A 2 4.43 20.13 -8.69
N TRP A 3 3.23 19.56 -8.64
CA TRP A 3 2.89 18.54 -7.66
C TRP A 3 3.71 17.28 -7.95
N LYS A 4 4.64 16.94 -7.05
CA LYS A 4 5.32 15.63 -7.07
C LYS A 4 4.37 14.62 -6.44
N ILE A 5 3.58 13.94 -7.27
CA ILE A 5 2.92 12.71 -6.84
C ILE A 5 4.02 11.66 -6.73
N ALA A 6 4.52 11.44 -5.51
CA ALA A 6 5.37 10.30 -5.23
C ALA A 6 4.47 9.06 -5.14
N PRO A 7 4.82 7.94 -5.82
CA PRO A 7 4.08 6.70 -5.65
C PRO A 7 4.09 6.30 -4.17
N LEU A 8 2.98 5.71 -3.72
CA LEU A 8 2.84 5.25 -2.34
C LEU A 8 4.01 4.32 -1.99
N HIS A 9 4.67 4.60 -0.85
CA HIS A 9 5.91 3.91 -0.50
C HIS A 9 5.68 2.41 -0.34
N ALA A 10 6.57 1.58 -0.92
CA ALA A 10 6.43 0.12 -0.94
C ALA A 10 6.30 -0.50 0.46
N SER A 11 6.85 0.15 1.49
CA SER A 11 6.69 -0.27 2.89
C SER A 11 5.24 -0.31 3.35
N PHE A 12 4.37 0.57 2.83
CA PHE A 12 2.95 0.59 3.20
C PHE A 12 2.23 -0.68 2.74
N MET A 13 2.49 -1.11 1.49
CA MET A 13 1.97 -2.37 0.97
C MET A 13 2.50 -3.57 1.78
N LEU A 14 3.77 -3.53 2.18
CA LEU A 14 4.38 -4.59 2.97
C LEU A 14 3.74 -4.71 4.37
N VAL A 15 3.46 -3.58 5.02
CA VAL A 15 2.73 -3.55 6.30
C VAL A 15 1.31 -4.11 6.14
N ALA A 16 0.61 -3.78 5.04
CA ALA A 16 -0.72 -4.33 4.78
C ALA A 16 -0.71 -5.85 4.61
N ILE A 17 0.28 -6.39 3.89
CA ILE A 17 0.46 -7.84 3.69
C ILE A 17 0.77 -8.54 5.03
N VAL A 18 1.73 -8.01 5.78
CA VAL A 18 2.13 -8.59 7.07
C VAL A 18 0.96 -8.55 8.05
N GLY A 19 0.26 -7.42 8.15
CA GLY A 19 -0.92 -7.28 9.00
C GLY A 19 -2.05 -8.24 8.64
N PHE A 20 -2.27 -8.48 7.35
CA PHE A 20 -3.25 -9.47 6.88
C PHE A 20 -2.91 -10.89 7.37
N PHE A 21 -1.65 -11.32 7.22
CA PHE A 21 -1.21 -12.62 7.69
C PHE A 21 -1.22 -12.74 9.22
N LEU A 22 -0.78 -11.70 9.93
CA LEU A 22 -0.85 -11.67 11.39
C LEU A 22 -2.30 -11.80 11.87
N SER A 23 -3.24 -11.10 11.25
CA SER A 23 -4.66 -11.23 11.59
C SER A 23 -5.18 -12.65 11.34
N ALA A 24 -4.79 -13.28 10.22
CA ALA A 24 -5.27 -14.61 9.86
C ALA A 24 -4.78 -15.73 10.79
N PHE A 25 -3.51 -15.65 11.24
CA PHE A 25 -2.86 -16.73 11.99
C PHE A 25 -2.71 -16.48 13.49
N LEU A 26 -2.47 -15.24 13.92
CA LEU A 26 -2.15 -14.92 15.32
C LEU A 26 -3.41 -14.69 16.17
N ILE A 27 -4.48 -14.17 15.58
CA ILE A 27 -5.67 -13.76 16.34
C ILE A 27 -6.66 -14.92 16.46
N ARG A 28 -6.91 -15.31 17.70
CA ARG A 28 -7.83 -16.39 18.07
C ARG A 28 -9.28 -15.95 18.18
N ASP A 29 -9.51 -14.72 18.63
CA ASP A 29 -10.86 -14.16 18.74
C ASP A 29 -11.45 -13.91 17.35
N LEU A 30 -12.63 -14.48 17.09
CA LEU A 30 -13.21 -14.47 15.74
C LEU A 30 -13.63 -13.06 15.31
N SER A 31 -14.17 -12.26 16.23
CA SER A 31 -14.62 -10.90 15.96
C SER A 31 -13.43 -10.01 15.58
N TRP A 32 -12.38 -10.02 16.39
CA TRP A 32 -11.17 -9.24 16.14
C TRP A 32 -10.41 -9.71 14.90
N LYS A 33 -10.36 -11.03 14.67
CA LYS A 33 -9.76 -11.61 13.46
C LYS A 33 -10.46 -11.12 12.21
N PHE A 34 -11.80 -11.15 12.19
CA PHE A 34 -12.56 -10.70 11.03
C PHE A 34 -12.40 -9.19 10.79
N THR A 35 -12.51 -8.37 11.84
CA THR A 35 -12.35 -6.92 11.74
C THR A 35 -10.98 -6.54 11.18
N LEU A 36 -9.91 -7.09 11.73
CA LEU A 36 -8.55 -6.74 11.29
C LEU A 36 -8.26 -7.27 9.88
N LEU A 37 -8.72 -8.48 9.55
CA LEU A 37 -8.57 -9.04 8.20
C LEU A 37 -9.29 -8.17 7.16
N LEU A 38 -10.49 -7.68 7.48
CA LEU A 38 -11.23 -6.75 6.63
C LEU A 38 -10.49 -5.41 6.45
N ILE A 39 -9.98 -4.83 7.54
CA ILE A 39 -9.21 -3.57 7.49
C ILE A 39 -7.96 -3.72 6.63
N PHE A 40 -7.18 -4.78 6.83
CA PHE A 40 -5.96 -5.03 6.05
C PHE A 40 -6.26 -5.34 4.59
N ALA A 41 -7.37 -6.04 4.28
CA ALA A 41 -7.81 -6.28 2.92
C ALA A 41 -8.17 -4.97 2.19
N VAL A 42 -8.96 -4.09 2.82
CA VAL A 42 -9.31 -2.78 2.25
C VAL A 42 -8.05 -1.92 2.06
N MET A 43 -7.16 -1.92 3.05
CA MET A 43 -5.90 -1.17 2.99
C MET A 43 -4.98 -1.68 1.87
N PHE A 44 -4.93 -3.00 1.65
CA PHE A 44 -4.20 -3.60 0.54
C PHE A 44 -4.76 -3.18 -0.81
N ILE A 45 -6.08 -3.22 -0.99
CA ILE A 45 -6.74 -2.79 -2.23
C ILE A 45 -6.46 -1.29 -2.49
N ALA A 46 -6.59 -0.45 -1.47
CA ALA A 46 -6.30 0.98 -1.58
C ALA A 46 -4.84 1.24 -1.98
N ALA A 47 -3.88 0.54 -1.36
CA ALA A 47 -2.46 0.62 -1.69
C ALA A 47 -2.19 0.19 -3.14
N PHE A 48 -2.81 -0.91 -3.57
CA PHE A 48 -2.66 -1.46 -4.92
C PHE A 48 -3.19 -0.48 -5.98
N ILE A 49 -4.35 0.12 -5.75
CA ILE A 49 -4.91 1.15 -6.63
C ILE A 49 -4.00 2.40 -6.66
N SER A 50 -3.48 2.82 -5.51
CA SER A 50 -2.62 3.99 -5.42
C SER A 50 -1.31 3.83 -6.21
N MET A 51 -0.71 2.64 -6.18
CA MET A 51 0.50 2.35 -6.95
C MET A 51 0.24 2.25 -8.46
N THR A 52 -0.91 1.71 -8.86
CA THR A 52 -1.24 1.53 -10.29
C THR A 52 -1.71 2.82 -10.98
N LYS A 53 -2.26 3.78 -10.22
CA LYS A 53 -2.74 5.08 -10.73
C LYS A 53 -1.67 6.17 -10.69
N ALA A 54 -0.48 5.91 -10.15
CA ALA A 54 0.57 6.91 -10.05
C ALA A 54 1.18 7.20 -11.43
N PRO A 55 1.23 8.47 -11.89
CA PRO A 55 1.93 8.80 -13.12
C PRO A 55 3.40 8.42 -12.94
N VAL A 56 3.88 7.53 -13.81
CA VAL A 56 5.31 7.32 -14.01
C VAL A 56 5.83 8.62 -14.60
N ILE A 57 6.18 9.59 -13.76
CA ILE A 57 6.93 10.76 -14.21
C ILE A 57 8.29 10.17 -14.59
N THR A 58 8.40 9.74 -15.84
CA THR A 58 9.65 9.49 -16.53
C THR A 58 10.50 10.71 -16.22
N LYS A 59 11.49 10.53 -15.35
CA LYS A 59 12.61 11.46 -15.29
C LYS A 59 13.29 11.33 -16.64
N GLU A 60 12.76 12.02 -17.63
CA GLU A 60 13.47 12.31 -18.85
C GLU A 60 14.62 13.19 -18.40
N THR A 61 15.76 12.51 -18.26
CA THR A 61 17.04 13.03 -17.88
C THR A 61 17.23 14.38 -18.54
N ARG A 62 17.24 15.43 -17.72
CA ARG A 62 17.72 16.74 -18.14
C ARG A 62 19.19 16.56 -18.50
N ARG A 63 19.47 16.25 -19.78
CA ARG A 63 20.77 16.46 -20.43
C ARG A 63 21.03 17.96 -20.39
N LYS A 64 21.63 18.45 -19.31
CA LYS A 64 22.45 19.67 -19.27
C LYS A 64 23.39 19.57 -18.07
N LYS A 65 24.52 18.89 -18.22
CA LYS A 65 25.78 19.53 -18.57
C LYS A 65 26.78 18.44 -18.95
#